data_AF-A0A7K2XHL6-F1
#
_entry.id   AF-A0A7K2XHL6-F1
#
_cell.length_a   1.000
_cell.length_b   1.000
_cell.length_c   1.000
_cell.angle_alpha   90.00
_cell.angle_beta   90.00
_cell.angle_gamma   90.00
#
_symmetry.space_group_name_H-M   'P 1'
#
loop_
_entity.id
_entity.type
_entity.pdbx_description
1 polymer ?
#
loop_
_entity_poly.entity_id
_entity_poly.type
_entity_poly.pdbx_seq_one_letter_code
_entity_poly.pdbx_strand_id
1 'polypeptide(L)'
;AGAEGSDRSGPQAPRLLPDDDAVRAAAGRGTIVLEAVTHAPATPRRRTSRGASFKELLSRRLRWALAGVVAAVTVLAVVSSLVTDDSPVHAVYITLLDLFAIADPAVDDSAPRQILQLLTGFVGLALLPLLVAGALEALGAYRSAAALRRP
;
A
#
# COMPACT_ATOMS: atom_id res chain seq x y z
N ALA A 1 5.04 19.23 57.34
CA ALA A 1 3.87 18.53 57.89
C ALA A 1 2.98 18.13 56.72
N GLY A 2 2.62 16.86 56.63
CA GLY A 2 1.89 16.25 55.52
C GLY A 2 2.01 14.73 55.65
N ALA A 3 1.54 14.22 56.79
CA ALA A 3 1.56 12.81 57.16
C ALA A 3 0.11 12.34 57.28
N GLU A 4 -0.54 11.97 56.17
CA GLU A 4 -1.90 11.42 56.19
C GLU A 4 -2.11 10.38 55.07
N GLY A 5 -2.44 9.15 55.50
CA GLY A 5 -2.98 8.03 54.69
C GLY A 5 -1.90 7.11 54.10
N SER A 6 -1.72 5.85 54.48
CA SER A 6 -2.74 4.84 54.83
C SER A 6 -2.10 3.60 55.47
N ASP A 7 -1.83 3.61 56.78
CA ASP A 7 -1.29 2.44 57.51
C ASP A 7 -2.37 1.57 58.19
N ARG A 8 -3.64 1.72 57.80
CA ARG A 8 -4.74 0.89 58.37
C ARG A 8 -5.55 0.20 57.28
N SER A 9 -4.89 -0.73 56.62
CA SER A 9 -5.49 -1.69 55.72
C SER A 9 -5.56 -3.03 56.46
N GLY A 10 -6.75 -3.43 56.92
CA GLY A 10 -6.98 -4.70 57.58
C GLY A 10 -6.74 -5.92 56.66
N PRO A 11 -6.93 -7.15 57.15
CA PRO A 11 -6.64 -8.39 56.41
C PRO A 11 -7.46 -8.62 55.12
N GLN A 12 -8.37 -7.72 54.74
CA GLN A 12 -9.12 -7.73 53.48
C GLN A 12 -8.82 -6.52 52.56
N ALA A 13 -7.78 -5.74 52.82
CA ALA A 13 -7.46 -4.60 51.97
C ALA A 13 -6.90 -5.02 50.59
N PRO A 14 -7.11 -4.20 49.54
CA PRO A 14 -6.51 -4.43 48.23
C PRO A 14 -5.00 -4.55 48.37
N ARG A 15 -4.42 -5.65 47.88
CA ARG A 15 -2.98 -5.88 47.90
C ARG A 15 -2.30 -4.84 47.01
N LEU A 16 -1.60 -3.90 47.64
CA LEU A 16 -0.79 -2.91 46.94
C LEU A 16 0.40 -3.56 46.23
N LEU A 17 0.97 -2.82 45.27
CA LEU A 17 2.19 -3.22 44.58
C LEU A 17 3.31 -3.47 45.62
N PRO A 18 4.15 -4.52 45.45
CA PRO A 18 5.26 -4.79 46.36
C PRO A 18 6.19 -3.59 46.51
N ASP A 19 6.66 -3.35 47.73
CA ASP A 19 7.68 -2.34 48.01
C ASP A 19 9.07 -2.79 47.51
N ASP A 20 10.00 -1.85 47.44
CA ASP A 20 11.34 -2.09 46.91
C ASP A 20 12.10 -3.16 47.69
N ASP A 21 11.81 -3.30 48.99
CA ASP A 21 12.39 -4.31 49.86
C ASP A 21 11.85 -5.72 49.53
N ALA A 22 10.55 -5.86 49.31
CA ALA A 22 9.94 -7.13 48.86
C ALA A 22 10.39 -7.52 47.45
N VAL A 23 10.61 -6.56 46.55
CA VAL A 23 11.18 -6.80 45.22
C VAL A 23 12.62 -7.32 45.34
N ARG A 24 13.45 -6.71 46.19
CA ARG A 24 14.86 -7.11 46.40
C ARG A 24 14.99 -8.48 47.05
N ALA A 25 14.09 -8.80 47.98
CA ALA A 25 14.02 -10.12 48.62
C ALA A 25 13.59 -11.24 47.65
N ALA A 26 12.97 -10.89 46.51
CA ALA A 26 12.54 -11.86 45.49
C ALA A 26 13.63 -12.25 44.49
N ALA A 27 14.90 -11.91 44.77
CA ALA A 27 16.06 -12.24 43.93
C ALA A 27 16.12 -13.75 43.59
N GLY A 28 16.30 -14.07 42.30
CA GLY A 28 16.37 -15.45 41.79
C GLY A 28 15.16 -15.92 40.94
N ARG A 29 14.17 -15.05 40.71
CA ARG A 29 13.04 -15.30 39.79
C ARG A 29 13.16 -14.45 38.52
N GLY A 30 12.64 -14.97 37.40
CA GLY A 30 12.61 -14.23 36.13
C GLY A 30 11.87 -12.91 36.28
N THR A 31 12.54 -11.80 35.98
CA THR A 31 12.01 -10.44 36.16
C THR A 31 11.62 -9.88 34.79
N ILE A 32 10.36 -9.44 34.64
CA ILE A 32 9.90 -8.70 33.47
C ILE A 32 9.77 -7.24 33.88
N VAL A 33 10.60 -6.38 33.29
CA VAL A 33 10.57 -4.93 33.53
C VAL A 33 9.74 -4.28 32.44
N LEU A 34 8.68 -3.57 32.83
CA LEU A 34 7.92 -2.73 31.91
C LEU A 34 8.64 -1.41 31.78
N GLU A 35 9.45 -1.27 30.74
CA GLU A 35 10.01 0.02 30.35
C GLU A 35 8.90 0.87 29.74
N ALA A 36 8.56 1.97 30.40
CA ALA A 36 7.60 2.94 29.89
C ALA A 36 8.25 3.71 28.73
N VAL A 37 8.05 3.21 27.50
CA VAL A 37 8.44 3.93 26.29
C VAL A 37 7.54 5.15 26.15
N THR A 38 8.07 6.32 26.53
CA THR A 38 7.41 7.60 26.33
C THR A 38 7.46 7.94 24.85
N HIS A 39 6.41 7.56 24.12
CA HIS A 39 6.25 8.03 22.75
C HIS A 39 5.90 9.52 22.81
N ALA A 40 6.86 10.38 22.47
CA ALA A 40 6.57 11.79 22.24
C ALA A 40 5.46 11.87 21.17
N PRO A 41 4.30 12.49 21.46
CA PRO A 41 3.24 12.59 20.48
C PRO A 41 3.77 13.41 19.31
N ALA A 42 3.97 12.75 18.16
CA ALA A 42 4.29 13.45 16.93
C ALA A 42 3.18 14.47 16.69
N THR A 43 3.51 15.76 16.73
CA THR A 43 2.55 16.84 16.47
C THR A 43 1.79 16.51 15.19
N PRO A 44 0.45 16.40 15.22
CA PRO A 44 -0.30 16.04 14.03
C PRO A 44 -0.07 17.13 13.00
N ARG A 45 0.74 16.84 12.00
CA ARG A 45 0.97 17.75 10.88
C ARG A 45 -0.39 17.94 10.24
N ARG A 46 -0.97 19.13 10.46
CA ARG A 46 -2.32 19.53 10.05
C ARG A 46 -2.53 19.16 8.59
N ARG A 47 -3.03 17.94 8.34
CA ARG A 47 -3.52 17.53 7.03
C ARG A 47 -4.77 18.35 6.85
N THR A 48 -4.62 19.46 6.15
CA THR A 48 -5.74 20.22 5.62
C THR A 48 -6.64 19.22 4.91
N SER A 49 -7.76 18.87 5.52
CA SER A 49 -8.80 18.05 4.95
C SER A 49 -9.50 18.84 3.83
N ARG A 50 -8.79 19.04 2.71
CA ARG A 50 -9.47 19.15 1.42
C ARG A 50 -9.79 17.72 1.04
N GLY A 51 -11.08 17.43 0.94
CA GLY A 51 -11.67 16.10 0.87
C GLY A 51 -10.79 15.09 0.15
N ALA A 52 -10.62 13.92 0.77
CA ALA A 52 -9.78 12.82 0.31
C ALA A 52 -9.87 12.69 -1.20
N SER A 53 -8.90 13.27 -1.89
CA SER A 53 -8.88 13.24 -3.34
C SER A 53 -8.66 11.78 -3.72
N PHE A 54 -9.26 11.29 -4.80
CA PHE A 54 -8.88 9.99 -5.39
C PHE A 54 -7.35 9.88 -5.58
N LYS A 55 -6.69 11.04 -5.67
CA LYS A 55 -5.25 11.21 -5.67
C LYS A 55 -4.51 10.91 -4.35
N GLU A 56 -5.18 10.66 -3.24
CA GLU A 56 -4.51 10.21 -2.00
C GLU A 56 -4.76 8.72 -1.73
N LEU A 57 -5.76 8.13 -2.39
CA LEU A 57 -6.10 6.70 -2.28
C LEU A 57 -5.12 5.79 -3.04
N LEU A 58 -4.42 6.34 -4.03
CA LEU A 58 -3.44 5.63 -4.86
C LEU A 58 -2.03 6.01 -4.43
N SER A 59 -1.23 5.05 -3.98
CA SER A 59 0.14 5.27 -3.55
C SER A 59 0.95 5.93 -4.66
N ARG A 60 1.92 6.75 -4.25
CA ARG A 60 2.88 7.34 -5.18
C ARG A 60 3.59 6.25 -6.01
N ARG A 61 3.79 5.06 -5.45
CA ARG A 61 4.39 3.90 -6.14
C ARG A 61 3.47 3.35 -7.24
N LEU A 62 2.20 3.11 -6.94
CA LEU A 62 1.22 2.62 -7.92
C LEU A 62 1.04 3.58 -9.10
N ARG A 63 1.11 4.88 -8.84
CA ARG A 63 1.05 5.91 -9.90
C ARG A 63 2.22 5.87 -10.84
N TRP A 64 3.44 5.74 -10.31
CA TRP A 64 4.63 5.64 -11.14
C TRP A 64 4.63 4.35 -11.95
N ALA A 65 4.16 3.24 -11.36
CA ALA A 65 3.98 2.00 -12.07
C ALA A 65 2.97 2.13 -13.22
N LEU A 66 1.79 2.70 -12.95
CA LEU A 66 0.76 2.92 -13.97
C LEU A 66 1.23 3.88 -15.07
N ALA A 67 1.89 4.98 -14.69
CA ALA A 67 2.49 5.91 -15.64
C ALA A 67 3.54 5.22 -16.53
N GLY A 68 4.34 4.33 -15.95
CA GLY A 68 5.29 3.50 -16.70
C GLY A 68 4.61 2.59 -17.72
N VAL A 69 3.50 1.93 -17.35
CA VAL A 69 2.73 1.09 -18.28
C VAL A 69 2.12 1.92 -19.40
N VAL A 70 1.49 3.05 -19.08
CA VAL A 70 0.89 3.95 -20.09
C VAL A 70 1.97 4.46 -21.06
N ALA A 71 3.14 4.85 -20.54
CA ALA A 71 4.25 5.27 -21.36
C ALA A 71 4.76 4.14 -22.27
N ALA A 72 4.91 2.92 -21.73
CA ALA A 72 5.32 1.74 -22.51
C ALA A 72 4.33 1.43 -23.64
N VAL A 73 3.02 1.39 -23.34
CA VAL A 73 1.97 1.16 -24.35
C VAL A 73 1.99 2.24 -25.42
N THR A 74 2.18 3.51 -25.03
CA THR A 74 2.25 4.64 -25.98
C THR A 74 3.46 4.50 -26.90
N VAL A 75 4.63 4.16 -26.35
CA VAL A 75 5.84 3.91 -27.15
C VAL A 75 5.63 2.74 -28.10
N LEU A 76 5.08 1.62 -27.64
CA LEU A 76 4.80 0.45 -28.48
C LEU A 76 3.81 0.78 -29.60
N ALA A 77 2.74 1.53 -29.32
CA ALA A 77 1.77 1.94 -30.33
C ALA A 77 2.41 2.84 -31.42
N VAL A 78 3.25 3.79 -31.01
CA VAL A 78 3.99 4.65 -31.95
C VAL A 78 4.95 3.80 -32.79
N VAL A 79 5.75 2.94 -32.17
CA VAL A 79 6.68 2.06 -32.89
C VAL A 79 5.92 1.15 -33.85
N SER A 80 4.78 0.59 -33.44
CA SER A 80 3.95 -0.25 -34.31
C SER A 80 3.40 0.53 -35.50
N SER A 81 2.95 1.77 -35.31
CA SER A 81 2.46 2.59 -36.42
C SER A 81 3.54 2.87 -37.46
N LEU A 82 4.79 3.08 -37.01
CA LEU A 82 5.93 3.34 -37.88
C LEU A 82 6.44 2.08 -38.60
N VAL A 83 6.36 0.93 -37.94
CA VAL A 83 6.85 -0.36 -38.49
C VAL A 83 5.86 -0.97 -39.48
N THR A 84 4.56 -0.79 -39.25
CA THR A 84 3.50 -1.41 -40.07
C THR A 84 2.99 -0.49 -41.18
N ASP A 85 3.45 0.78 -41.25
CA ASP A 85 2.98 1.81 -42.21
C ASP A 85 1.45 1.97 -42.21
N ASP A 86 0.83 1.68 -41.05
CA ASP A 86 -0.61 1.58 -40.91
C ASP A 86 -1.20 2.84 -40.29
N SER A 87 -2.51 3.01 -40.40
CA SER A 87 -3.16 4.17 -39.79
C SER A 87 -2.91 4.19 -38.27
N PRO A 88 -2.63 5.36 -37.65
CA PRO A 88 -2.29 5.43 -36.23
C PRO A 88 -3.44 4.95 -35.34
N VAL A 89 -4.69 5.11 -35.78
CA VAL A 89 -5.88 4.61 -35.07
C VAL A 89 -5.93 3.08 -35.11
N HIS A 90 -5.63 2.46 -36.25
CA HIS A 90 -5.58 1.00 -36.36
C HIS A 90 -4.42 0.42 -35.54
N ALA A 91 -3.27 1.08 -35.53
CA ALA A 91 -2.13 0.66 -34.71
C ALA A 91 -2.47 0.68 -33.21
N VAL A 92 -3.18 1.71 -32.74
CA VAL A 92 -3.67 1.76 -31.34
C VAL A 92 -4.67 0.63 -31.07
N TYR A 93 -5.61 0.39 -31.99
CA TYR A 93 -6.59 -0.69 -31.86
C TYR A 93 -5.90 -2.06 -31.70
N ILE A 94 -4.98 -2.42 -32.59
CA ILE A 94 -4.28 -3.70 -32.49
C ILE A 94 -3.39 -3.74 -31.24
N THR A 95 -2.70 -2.66 -30.89
CA THR A 95 -1.89 -2.62 -29.65
C THR A 95 -2.75 -2.90 -28.42
N LEU A 96 -3.99 -2.41 -28.36
CA LEU A 96 -4.90 -2.73 -27.27
C LEU A 96 -5.32 -4.21 -27.28
N LEU A 97 -5.55 -4.79 -28.45
CA LEU A 97 -5.85 -6.23 -28.56
C LEU A 97 -4.66 -7.09 -28.13
N ASP A 98 -3.45 -6.74 -28.56
CA ASP A 98 -2.20 -7.41 -28.17
C ASP A 98 -1.96 -7.27 -26.66
N LEU A 99 -2.26 -6.09 -26.09
CA LEU A 99 -2.13 -5.83 -24.65
C LEU A 99 -3.01 -6.76 -23.82
N PHE A 100 -4.20 -7.11 -24.30
CA PHE A 100 -5.07 -8.05 -23.61
C PHE A 100 -4.88 -9.50 -24.06
N ALA A 101 -3.92 -9.77 -24.96
CA ALA A 101 -3.74 -11.07 -25.61
C ALA A 101 -5.02 -11.60 -26.28
N ILE A 102 -5.82 -10.69 -26.85
CA ILE A 102 -7.07 -10.99 -27.57
C ILE A 102 -6.85 -10.96 -29.09
N ALA A 103 -5.79 -10.30 -29.56
CA ALA A 103 -5.46 -10.23 -30.98
C ALA A 103 -5.19 -11.61 -31.57
N ASP A 104 -5.44 -11.73 -32.88
CA ASP A 104 -4.98 -12.89 -33.64
C ASP A 104 -3.45 -12.97 -33.57
N PRO A 105 -2.87 -14.18 -33.39
CA PRO A 105 -1.43 -14.34 -33.31
C PRO A 105 -0.77 -14.00 -34.66
N ALA A 106 0.23 -13.14 -34.64
CA ALA A 106 0.93 -12.60 -35.81
C ALA A 106 1.90 -13.60 -36.47
N VAL A 107 1.54 -14.89 -36.50
CA VAL A 107 2.41 -15.98 -36.97
C VAL A 107 2.80 -15.85 -38.45
N ASP A 108 1.92 -15.27 -39.26
CA ASP A 108 2.15 -15.04 -40.70
C ASP A 108 2.73 -13.65 -40.99
N ASP A 109 2.99 -12.87 -39.95
CA ASP A 109 3.37 -11.47 -40.03
C ASP A 109 4.89 -11.28 -39.95
N SER A 110 5.36 -10.05 -40.22
CA SER A 110 6.80 -9.74 -40.19
C SER A 110 7.42 -9.94 -38.79
N ALA A 111 8.69 -10.33 -38.72
CA ALA A 111 9.40 -10.55 -37.44
C ALA A 111 9.30 -9.34 -36.46
N PRO A 112 9.41 -8.08 -36.90
CA PRO A 112 9.17 -6.92 -36.02
C PRO A 112 7.77 -6.90 -35.41
N ARG A 113 6.74 -7.27 -36.17
CA ARG A 113 5.35 -7.31 -35.70
C ARG A 113 5.15 -8.40 -34.66
N GLN A 114 5.73 -9.57 -34.84
CA GLN A 114 5.72 -10.65 -33.84
C GLN A 114 6.38 -10.21 -32.52
N ILE A 115 7.54 -9.56 -32.60
CA ILE A 115 8.23 -9.03 -31.42
C ILE A 115 7.37 -7.99 -30.70
N LEU A 116 6.74 -7.06 -31.45
CA LEU A 116 5.86 -6.05 -30.87
C LEU A 116 4.65 -6.68 -30.17
N GLN A 117 4.03 -7.70 -30.77
CA GLN A 117 2.91 -8.41 -30.13
C GLN A 117 3.36 -9.06 -28.81
N LEU A 118 4.51 -9.74 -28.78
CA LEU A 118 5.04 -10.37 -27.58
C LEU A 118 5.34 -9.35 -26.47
N LEU A 119 5.99 -8.22 -26.82
CA LEU A 119 6.28 -7.15 -25.87
C LEU A 119 4.98 -6.52 -25.33
N THR A 120 4.00 -6.31 -26.20
CA THR A 120 2.71 -5.72 -25.82
C THR A 120 1.93 -6.66 -24.89
N GLY A 121 1.86 -7.94 -25.23
CA GLY A 121 1.26 -8.96 -24.38
C GLY A 121 1.96 -9.08 -23.03
N PHE A 122 3.29 -8.99 -22.98
CA PHE A 122 4.05 -9.00 -21.73
C PHE A 122 3.71 -7.80 -20.83
N VAL A 123 3.62 -6.59 -21.40
CA VAL A 123 3.17 -5.39 -20.69
C VAL A 123 1.74 -5.57 -20.16
N GLY A 124 0.87 -6.21 -20.94
CA GLY A 124 -0.48 -6.58 -20.57
C GLY A 124 -0.56 -7.52 -19.38
N LEU A 125 0.25 -8.58 -19.41
CA LEU A 125 0.37 -9.52 -18.31
C LEU A 125 0.90 -8.85 -17.04
N ALA A 126 1.83 -7.89 -17.16
CA ALA A 126 2.32 -7.11 -16.03
C ALA A 126 1.28 -6.10 -15.50
N LEU A 127 0.35 -5.63 -16.35
CA LEU A 127 -0.73 -4.74 -15.95
C LEU A 127 -1.73 -5.42 -15.01
N LEU A 128 -2.02 -6.71 -15.19
CA LEU A 128 -2.98 -7.44 -14.34
C LEU A 128 -2.66 -7.40 -12.83
N PRO A 129 -1.48 -7.83 -12.35
CA PRO A 129 -1.15 -7.75 -10.92
C PRO A 129 -1.12 -6.32 -10.41
N LEU A 130 -0.79 -5.35 -11.27
CA LEU A 130 -0.81 -3.93 -10.92
C LEU A 130 -2.24 -3.43 -10.67
N LEU A 131 -3.20 -3.83 -11.52
CA LEU A 131 -4.61 -3.51 -11.34
C LEU A 131 -5.16 -4.15 -10.05
N VAL A 132 -4.80 -5.41 -9.78
CA VAL A 132 -5.20 -6.10 -8.53
C VAL A 132 -4.63 -5.37 -7.32
N ALA A 133 -3.34 -5.03 -7.33
CA ALA A 133 -2.71 -4.26 -6.25
C ALA A 133 -3.42 -2.92 -6.03
N GLY A 134 -3.78 -2.22 -7.11
CA GLY A 134 -4.53 -0.97 -7.03
C GLY A 134 -5.95 -1.12 -6.50
N ALA A 135 -6.66 -2.18 -6.87
CA ALA A 135 -7.98 -2.48 -6.35
C ALA A 135 -7.94 -2.77 -4.84
N LEU A 136 -6.97 -3.56 -4.38
CA LEU A 136 -6.76 -3.85 -2.96
C LEU A 136 -6.37 -2.61 -2.17
N GLU A 137 -5.48 -1.78 -2.73
CA GLU A 137 -5.06 -0.51 -2.12
C GLU A 137 -6.25 0.44 -1.95
N ALA A 138 -7.07 0.60 -3.00
CA ALA A 138 -8.29 1.40 -2.95
C ALA A 138 -9.27 0.87 -1.89
N LEU A 139 -9.51 -0.45 -1.85
CA LEU A 139 -10.39 -1.08 -0.87
C LEU A 139 -9.90 -0.86 0.57
N GLY A 140 -8.60 -0.96 0.82
CA GLY A 140 -7.98 -0.66 2.11
C GLY A 140 -8.22 0.79 2.54
N ALA A 141 -8.02 1.74 1.63
CA ALA A 141 -8.22 3.16 1.90
C ALA A 141 -9.69 3.48 2.24
N TYR A 142 -10.67 2.86 1.55
CA TYR A 142 -12.08 2.99 1.89
C TYR A 142 -12.41 2.43 3.29
N ARG A 143 -11.84 1.28 3.67
CA ARG A 143 -12.05 0.69 5.01
C ARG A 143 -11.50 1.58 6.12
N SER A 144 -10.31 2.16 5.95
CA SER A 144 -9.71 3.07 6.93
C SER A 144 -10.53 4.34 7.13
N ALA A 145 -11.07 4.91 6.04
CA ALA A 145 -11.93 6.10 6.12
C ALA A 145 -13.28 5.80 6.80
N ALA A 146 -13.85 4.62 6.58
CA ALA A 146 -15.08 4.19 7.24
C ALA A 146 -14.89 3.96 8.75
N ALA A 147 -13.71 3.49 9.19
CA ALA A 147 -13.41 3.24 10.60
C ALA A 147 -13.26 4.53 11.44
N LEU A 148 -12.82 5.64 10.83
CA LEU A 148 -12.76 6.95 11.49
C LEU A 148 -14.13 7.58 11.72
N ARG A 149 -15.18 7.03 11.11
CA ARG A 149 -16.57 7.48 11.28
C ARG A 149 -17.26 6.67 12.38
N ARG A 150 -16.69 6.67 13.59
CA ARG A 150 -17.42 6.26 14.79
C ARG A 150 -17.48 7.41 15.79
N PRO A 151 -18.70 7.86 16.16
CA PRO A 151 -18.91 8.84 17.22
C PRO A 151 -18.60 8.27 18.60
#